data_AF-C9S5G8-F1
#
_entry.id   AF-C9S5G8-F1
#
_cell.length_a   1.000
_cell.length_b   1.000
_cell.length_c   1.000
_cell.angle_alpha   90.00
_cell.angle_beta   90.00
_cell.angle_gamma   90.00
#
_symmetry.space_group_name_H-M   'P 1'
#
loop_
_entity.id
_entity.type
_entity.pdbx_description
1 polymer ?
#
loop_
_entity_poly.entity_id
_entity_poly.type
_entity_poly.pdbx_seq_one_letter_code
_entity_poly.pdbx_strand_id
1 'polypeptide(L)'
;MDRADEAARDDNDRRAEADDKRREAADNEHARGMADSFLDRQAQELEQRQQATAAAPAPFKLSLGAAAQRNQQKAASNRRTIAEVEGLLDDEEQDGTAKRQLIPIQFEPTTAADKMTEEELSKAVRALAQEIPSEKEGLWKWDVQWEHLDDGIIREKLRPFVEKKIVEYLGVQEELLVEVVEEHLRKHGRPEDLVEELRGALDDEAEDMAKKLWRMVIFFTESEKRGYPA
;
A
#
# COMPACT_ATOMS: atom_id res chain seq x y z
N MET A 1 51.17 -2.51 -37.10
CA MET A 1 49.76 -2.83 -36.83
C MET A 1 49.07 -2.85 -38.18
N ASP A 2 48.48 -3.98 -38.52
CA ASP A 2 48.00 -4.32 -39.85
C ASP A 2 46.61 -3.72 -40.12
N ARG A 3 46.46 -3.07 -41.28
CA ARG A 3 45.20 -2.44 -41.75
C ARG A 3 44.04 -3.44 -41.83
N ALA A 4 44.33 -4.73 -41.92
CA ALA A 4 43.33 -5.81 -41.92
C ALA A 4 42.69 -6.02 -40.53
N ASP A 5 43.46 -5.87 -39.45
CA ASP A 5 42.95 -5.95 -38.08
C ASP A 5 42.07 -4.74 -37.73
N GLU A 6 42.41 -3.56 -38.25
CA GLU A 6 41.63 -2.33 -38.07
C GLU A 6 40.26 -2.43 -38.77
N ALA A 7 40.23 -2.89 -40.02
CA ALA A 7 38.99 -3.10 -40.76
C ALA A 7 38.07 -4.16 -40.13
N ALA A 8 38.63 -5.21 -39.52
CA ALA A 8 37.86 -6.23 -38.83
C ALA A 8 37.21 -5.71 -37.54
N ARG A 9 37.89 -4.80 -36.82
CA ARG A 9 37.36 -4.14 -35.62
C ARG A 9 36.24 -3.18 -35.97
N ASP A 10 36.42 -2.35 -37.00
CA ASP A 10 35.39 -1.41 -37.46
C ASP A 10 34.11 -2.11 -37.94
N ASP A 11 34.24 -3.27 -38.61
CA ASP A 11 33.07 -4.04 -39.05
C ASP A 11 32.35 -4.71 -37.87
N ASN A 12 33.08 -5.15 -36.85
CA ASN A 12 32.50 -5.70 -35.63
C ASN A 12 31.77 -4.63 -34.82
N ASP A 13 32.34 -3.42 -34.72
CA ASP A 13 31.73 -2.29 -34.01
C ASP A 13 30.41 -1.87 -34.68
N ARG A 14 30.42 -1.75 -36.01
CA ARG A 14 29.20 -1.42 -36.78
C ARG A 14 28.09 -2.47 -36.63
N ARG A 15 28.46 -3.75 -36.51
CA ARG A 15 27.49 -4.83 -36.27
C ARG A 15 26.93 -4.79 -34.86
N ALA A 16 27.77 -4.52 -33.86
CA ALA A 16 27.34 -4.36 -32.48
C ALA A 16 26.37 -3.18 -32.33
N GLU A 17 26.72 -2.02 -32.90
CA GLU A 17 25.84 -0.83 -32.91
C GLU A 17 24.49 -1.12 -33.60
N ALA A 18 24.49 -1.90 -34.68
CA ALA A 18 23.27 -2.26 -35.39
C ALA A 18 22.37 -3.22 -34.59
N ASP A 19 22.94 -4.14 -33.82
CA ASP A 19 22.18 -5.05 -32.95
C ASP A 19 21.60 -4.30 -31.75
N ASP A 20 22.40 -3.44 -31.10
CA ASP A 20 21.95 -2.61 -29.99
C ASP A 20 20.81 -1.68 -30.40
N LYS A 21 20.92 -1.04 -31.56
CA LYS A 21 19.86 -0.17 -32.09
C LYS A 21 18.57 -0.92 -32.41
N ARG A 22 18.65 -2.20 -32.82
CA ARG A 22 17.47 -3.04 -33.04
C ARG A 22 16.81 -3.43 -31.73
N ARG A 23 17.59 -3.74 -30.69
CA ARG A 23 17.08 -4.05 -29.35
C ARG A 23 16.38 -2.83 -28.74
N GLU A 24 17.01 -1.67 -28.84
CA GLU A 24 16.45 -0.41 -28.34
C GLU A 24 15.15 -0.04 -29.07
N ALA A 25 15.08 -0.25 -30.39
CA ALA A 25 13.85 -0.04 -31.14
C ALA A 25 12.72 -1.01 -30.72
N ALA A 26 13.04 -2.27 -30.48
CA ALA A 26 12.06 -3.26 -30.04
C ALA A 26 11.54 -2.97 -28.62
N ASP A 27 12.42 -2.55 -27.71
CA ASP A 27 12.06 -2.16 -26.35
C ASP A 27 11.16 -0.90 -26.34
N ASN A 28 11.53 0.11 -27.14
CA ASN A 28 10.72 1.32 -27.28
C ASN A 28 9.33 1.05 -27.91
N GLU A 29 9.25 0.15 -28.89
CA GLU A 29 7.96 -0.27 -29.46
C GLU A 29 7.10 -1.00 -28.43
N HIS A 30 7.71 -1.87 -27.63
CA HIS A 30 7.04 -2.59 -26.56
C HIS A 30 6.53 -1.64 -25.46
N ALA A 31 7.36 -0.68 -25.04
CA ALA A 31 7.00 0.35 -24.07
C ALA A 31 5.84 1.23 -24.55
N ARG A 32 5.83 1.60 -25.85
CA ARG A 32 4.71 2.33 -26.47
C ARG A 32 3.42 1.52 -26.45
N GLY A 33 3.47 0.24 -26.81
CA GLY A 33 2.31 -0.65 -26.76
C GLY A 33 1.72 -0.79 -25.35
N MET A 34 2.58 -0.88 -24.32
CA MET A 34 2.14 -0.86 -22.93
C MET A 34 1.48 0.46 -22.54
N ALA A 35 2.07 1.60 -22.92
CA ALA A 35 1.53 2.93 -22.64
C ALA A 35 0.15 3.14 -23.29
N ASP A 36 -0.04 2.75 -24.54
CA ASP A 36 -1.34 2.80 -25.23
C ASP A 36 -2.39 1.94 -24.51
N SER A 37 -2.03 0.72 -24.09
CA SER A 37 -2.96 -0.16 -23.35
C SER A 37 -3.36 0.38 -21.98
N PHE A 38 -2.46 1.11 -21.31
CA PHE A 38 -2.72 1.76 -20.03
C PHE A 38 -3.66 2.96 -20.18
N LEU A 39 -3.42 3.81 -21.19
CA LEU A 39 -4.25 4.96 -21.49
C LEU A 39 -5.69 4.55 -21.88
N ASP A 40 -5.83 3.50 -22.69
CA ASP A 40 -7.14 2.98 -23.09
C ASP A 40 -7.93 2.45 -21.87
N ARG A 41 -7.29 1.70 -20.98
CA ARG A 41 -7.92 1.21 -19.75
C ARG A 41 -8.36 2.35 -18.83
N GLN A 42 -7.57 3.41 -18.70
CA GLN A 42 -7.91 4.57 -17.87
C GLN A 42 -9.06 5.39 -18.48
N ALA A 43 -9.10 5.50 -19.81
CA ALA A 43 -10.20 6.15 -20.53
C ALA A 43 -11.53 5.41 -20.33
N GLN A 44 -11.52 4.08 -20.40
CA GLN A 44 -12.71 3.25 -20.14
C GLN A 44 -13.21 3.39 -18.68
N GLU A 45 -12.29 3.48 -17.71
CA GLU A 45 -12.64 3.66 -16.30
C GLU A 45 -13.30 5.03 -16.03
N LEU A 46 -12.78 6.10 -16.66
CA LEU A 46 -13.38 7.43 -16.58
C LEU A 46 -14.77 7.49 -17.23
N GLU A 47 -14.96 6.80 -18.36
CA GLU A 47 -16.25 6.74 -19.05
C GLU A 47 -17.29 5.94 -18.25
N GLN A 48 -16.90 4.81 -17.64
CA GLN A 48 -17.76 4.08 -16.71
C GLN A 48 -18.13 4.92 -15.49
N ARG A 49 -17.16 5.68 -14.93
CA ARG A 49 -17.42 6.53 -13.76
C ARG A 49 -18.32 7.73 -14.10
N GLN A 50 -18.21 8.28 -15.30
CA GLN A 50 -19.14 9.32 -15.78
C GLN A 50 -20.55 8.76 -16.00
N GLN A 51 -20.68 7.57 -16.60
CA GLN A 51 -22.00 6.94 -16.80
C GLN A 51 -22.68 6.54 -15.48
N ALA A 52 -21.93 6.18 -14.45
CA ALA A 52 -22.46 5.90 -13.11
C ALA A 52 -22.96 7.16 -12.36
N THR A 53 -22.60 8.37 -12.79
CA THR A 53 -23.06 9.65 -12.18
C THR A 53 -24.20 10.35 -12.93
N ALA A 54 -24.68 9.77 -14.04
CA ALA A 54 -25.78 10.34 -14.84
C ALA A 54 -27.20 9.98 -14.33
N ALA A 55 -27.31 9.22 -13.24
CA ALA A 55 -28.58 8.91 -12.57
C ALA A 55 -28.65 9.61 -11.20
N ALA A 56 -28.98 10.91 -11.20
CA ALA A 56 -29.27 11.67 -9.98
C ALA A 56 -30.74 12.12 -9.95
N PRO A 57 -31.41 12.09 -8.78
CA PRO A 57 -32.44 13.07 -8.46
C PRO A 57 -31.88 14.15 -7.51
N ALA A 58 -31.99 15.40 -7.99
CA ALA A 58 -32.02 16.72 -7.34
C ALA A 58 -31.30 16.98 -5.98
N PRO A 59 -30.49 18.06 -5.88
CA PRO A 59 -29.94 18.52 -4.60
C PRO A 59 -30.96 19.30 -3.76
N PHE A 60 -31.05 18.95 -2.47
CA PHE A 60 -31.80 19.67 -1.45
C PHE A 60 -31.13 21.01 -1.11
N LYS A 61 -31.95 22.07 -1.09
CA LYS A 61 -31.60 23.42 -0.63
C LYS A 61 -31.71 23.47 0.89
N LEU A 62 -30.64 23.89 1.57
CA LEU A 62 -30.72 24.38 2.94
C LEU A 62 -30.18 25.80 2.99
N SER A 63 -31.11 26.73 3.19
CA SER A 63 -30.85 28.08 3.68
C SER A 63 -30.51 28.02 5.17
N LEU A 64 -29.35 28.53 5.54
CA LEU A 64 -29.13 29.08 6.88
C LEU A 64 -28.23 30.31 6.76
N GLY A 65 -28.87 31.46 6.52
CA GLY A 65 -28.24 32.75 6.71
C GLY A 65 -28.29 33.12 8.20
N ALA A 66 -27.16 33.54 8.76
CA ALA A 66 -27.01 34.69 9.66
C ALA A 66 -25.69 34.62 10.44
N ALA A 67 -24.61 35.12 9.86
CA ALA A 67 -23.59 35.86 10.61
C ALA A 67 -22.93 36.82 9.63
N ALA A 68 -23.45 38.04 9.63
CA ALA A 68 -22.93 39.13 8.86
C ALA A 68 -21.53 39.52 9.36
N GLN A 69 -20.72 39.99 8.39
CA GLN A 69 -19.87 41.17 8.54
C GLN A 69 -18.43 40.95 9.01
N ARG A 70 -17.54 40.62 8.06
CA ARG A 70 -16.50 41.60 7.68
C ARG A 70 -15.82 41.32 6.35
N ASN A 71 -15.57 42.44 5.68
CA ASN A 71 -14.52 42.68 4.69
C ASN A 71 -14.83 42.42 3.21
N GLN A 72 -15.54 43.40 2.66
CA GLN A 72 -15.40 43.83 1.28
C GLN A 72 -13.92 44.14 0.97
N GLN A 73 -13.28 43.38 0.08
CA GLN A 73 -12.55 43.97 -1.04
C GLN A 73 -12.01 42.91 -2.02
N LYS A 74 -12.16 43.26 -3.30
CA LYS A 74 -11.51 42.70 -4.50
C LYS A 74 -12.17 41.48 -5.14
N ALA A 75 -13.12 41.84 -5.99
CA ALA A 75 -13.36 41.16 -7.25
C ALA A 75 -12.11 41.19 -8.16
N ALA A 76 -12.10 40.20 -9.05
CA ALA A 76 -11.40 40.11 -10.33
C ALA A 76 -10.01 39.45 -10.36
N SER A 77 -9.97 38.41 -11.19
CA SER A 77 -8.84 37.84 -11.92
C SER A 77 -7.95 36.83 -11.19
N ASN A 78 -8.10 35.54 -11.53
CA ASN A 78 -7.07 34.88 -12.36
C ASN A 78 -7.52 33.49 -12.83
N ARG A 79 -7.96 33.41 -14.09
CA ARG A 79 -7.64 32.30 -14.98
C ARG A 79 -6.46 32.75 -15.84
N ARG A 80 -5.47 31.87 -16.04
CA ARG A 80 -4.57 31.67 -17.21
C ARG A 80 -3.26 31.05 -16.68
N THR A 81 -2.94 29.78 -16.88
CA THR A 81 -2.55 29.06 -18.11
C THR A 81 -1.33 29.65 -18.82
N ILE A 82 -0.22 28.92 -18.75
CA ILE A 82 0.59 28.46 -19.89
C ILE A 82 0.96 29.59 -20.89
N ALA A 83 1.98 30.39 -20.59
CA ALA A 83 2.68 31.26 -21.56
C ALA A 83 3.97 31.89 -20.98
N GLU A 84 4.80 31.14 -20.24
CA GLU A 84 6.13 31.65 -19.80
C GLU A 84 7.22 30.55 -19.85
N VAL A 85 7.06 29.55 -20.74
CA VAL A 85 8.07 28.50 -20.99
C VAL A 85 8.73 28.69 -22.38
N GLU A 86 8.55 29.84 -23.01
CA GLU A 86 9.09 30.14 -24.35
C GLU A 86 9.86 31.47 -24.36
N GLY A 87 10.76 31.65 -23.38
CA GLY A 87 11.57 32.87 -23.25
C GLY A 87 12.95 32.68 -22.63
N LEU A 88 13.46 31.44 -22.52
CA LEU A 88 14.77 31.17 -21.88
C LEU A 88 15.74 30.42 -22.82
N LEU A 89 15.62 30.62 -24.13
CA LEU A 89 16.55 30.08 -25.13
C LEU A 89 17.33 31.17 -25.88
N ASP A 90 17.34 32.40 -25.38
CA ASP A 90 18.12 33.47 -26.00
C ASP A 90 18.99 34.17 -24.96
N ASP A 91 20.27 34.17 -25.30
CA ASP A 91 21.33 35.09 -24.90
C ASP A 91 22.40 34.58 -23.91
N GLU A 92 23.59 34.49 -24.49
CA GLU A 92 24.89 34.15 -23.94
C GLU A 92 25.41 35.20 -22.95
N GLU A 93 26.40 34.78 -22.15
CA GLU A 93 27.43 35.62 -21.54
C GLU A 93 27.09 36.39 -20.24
N GLN A 94 27.34 35.78 -19.06
CA GLN A 94 28.20 36.43 -18.04
C GLN A 94 28.67 35.51 -16.89
N ASP A 95 29.95 35.66 -16.58
CA ASP A 95 30.74 35.08 -15.49
C ASP A 95 30.16 35.33 -14.07
N GLY A 96 30.27 34.37 -13.15
CA GLY A 96 29.98 34.61 -11.73
C GLY A 96 29.71 33.37 -10.86
N THR A 97 30.75 32.90 -10.17
CA THR A 97 30.73 31.80 -9.19
C THR A 97 29.84 32.07 -7.96
N ALA A 98 28.92 31.15 -7.58
CA ALA A 98 28.61 30.79 -6.18
C ALA A 98 27.52 29.70 -6.00
N LYS A 99 27.97 28.49 -5.64
CA LYS A 99 27.40 27.56 -4.64
C LYS A 99 25.89 27.22 -4.70
N ARG A 100 25.57 26.10 -5.35
CA ARG A 100 24.32 25.35 -5.13
C ARG A 100 24.22 24.95 -3.64
N GLN A 101 23.21 25.44 -2.93
CA GLN A 101 22.96 25.03 -1.55
C GLN A 101 22.43 23.59 -1.53
N LEU A 102 23.12 22.74 -0.76
CA LEU A 102 22.74 21.35 -0.52
C LEU A 102 21.42 21.35 0.26
N ILE A 103 20.35 20.80 -0.33
CA ILE A 103 19.11 20.52 0.40
C ILE A 103 19.41 19.30 1.29
N PRO A 104 19.19 19.37 2.62
CA PRO A 104 19.38 18.22 3.49
C PRO A 104 18.47 17.08 3.04
N ILE A 105 19.06 15.90 2.81
CA ILE A 105 18.28 14.67 2.64
C ILE A 105 17.66 14.39 4.01
N GLN A 106 16.34 14.52 4.12
CA GLN A 106 15.63 14.09 5.32
C GLN A 106 15.78 12.58 5.43
N PHE A 107 16.55 12.13 6.42
CA PHE A 107 16.58 10.73 6.81
C PHE A 107 15.25 10.40 7.48
N GLU A 108 14.23 10.10 6.68
CA GLU A 108 13.12 9.28 7.16
C GLU A 108 13.61 7.82 7.23
N PRO A 109 13.27 7.07 8.29
CA PRO A 109 13.68 5.69 8.41
C PRO A 109 13.05 4.87 7.28
N THR A 110 13.84 4.56 6.26
CA THR A 110 13.48 3.60 5.21
C THR A 110 13.17 2.26 5.89
N THR A 111 11.89 2.00 6.14
CA THR A 111 11.40 0.66 6.47
C THR A 111 11.65 -0.25 5.27
N ALA A 112 11.91 -1.54 5.52
CA ALA A 112 12.24 -2.51 4.48
C ALA A 112 11.16 -2.63 3.37
N ALA A 113 9.94 -2.17 3.64
CA ALA A 113 8.85 -2.08 2.67
C ALA A 113 9.09 -1.08 1.53
N ASP A 114 9.91 -0.04 1.73
CA ASP A 114 10.13 1.01 0.72
C ASP A 114 11.11 0.58 -0.40
N LYS A 115 11.76 -0.59 -0.24
CA LYS A 115 12.72 -1.14 -1.20
C LYS A 115 12.18 -2.30 -2.04
N MET A 116 10.98 -2.78 -1.73
CA MET A 116 10.35 -3.91 -2.43
C MET A 116 9.25 -3.40 -3.34
N THR A 117 9.17 -3.93 -4.56
CA THR A 117 8.02 -3.68 -5.43
C THR A 117 6.75 -4.24 -4.79
N GLU A 118 5.58 -3.69 -5.12
CA GLU A 118 4.28 -4.13 -4.60
C GLU A 118 4.07 -5.65 -4.79
N GLU A 119 4.60 -6.21 -5.88
CA GLU A 119 4.61 -7.64 -6.17
C GLU A 119 5.47 -8.46 -5.19
N GLU A 120 6.64 -7.95 -4.81
CA GLU A 120 7.52 -8.59 -3.83
C GLU A 120 6.94 -8.54 -2.42
N LEU A 121 6.30 -7.43 -2.06
CA LEU A 121 5.64 -7.27 -0.77
C LEU A 121 4.44 -8.22 -0.64
N SER A 122 3.60 -8.31 -1.67
CA SER A 122 2.49 -9.27 -1.73
C SER A 122 2.97 -10.73 -1.59
N LYS A 123 4.08 -11.06 -2.28
CA LYS A 123 4.70 -12.40 -2.17
C LYS A 123 5.22 -12.66 -0.76
N ALA A 124 5.83 -11.67 -0.11
CA ALA A 124 6.35 -11.79 1.24
C ALA A 124 5.23 -11.98 2.28
N VAL A 125 4.14 -11.21 2.17
CA VAL A 125 2.94 -11.36 3.02
C VAL A 125 2.32 -12.76 2.85
N ARG A 126 2.23 -13.25 1.61
CA ARG A 126 1.73 -14.60 1.33
C ARG A 126 2.65 -15.69 1.89
N ALA A 127 3.97 -15.50 1.78
CA ALA A 127 4.94 -16.42 2.33
C ALA A 127 4.85 -16.47 3.87
N LEU A 128 4.70 -15.32 4.53
CA LEU A 128 4.44 -15.25 5.98
C LEU A 128 3.16 -16.03 6.32
N ALA A 129 2.07 -15.81 5.60
CA ALA A 129 0.83 -16.54 5.84
C ALA A 129 0.98 -18.07 5.66
N GLN A 130 1.92 -18.55 4.84
CA GLN A 130 2.23 -19.97 4.66
C GLN A 130 3.19 -20.53 5.72
N GLU A 131 4.08 -19.69 6.25
CA GLU A 131 5.03 -20.02 7.32
C GLU A 131 4.29 -20.33 8.63
N ILE A 132 3.18 -19.63 8.89
CA ILE A 132 2.40 -19.82 10.12
C ILE A 132 1.76 -21.22 10.13
N PRO A 133 2.07 -22.06 11.14
CA PRO A 133 1.50 -23.40 11.26
C PRO A 133 -0.03 -23.41 11.22
N SER A 134 -0.61 -24.41 10.57
CA SER A 134 -2.05 -24.71 10.68
C SER A 134 -2.37 -25.60 11.89
N GLU A 135 -1.39 -26.38 12.33
CA GLU A 135 -1.56 -27.37 13.39
C GLU A 135 -1.53 -26.72 14.77
N LYS A 136 -2.42 -27.18 15.66
CA LYS A 136 -2.54 -26.70 17.05
C LYS A 136 -1.19 -26.67 17.77
N GLU A 137 -0.45 -27.78 17.71
CA GLU A 137 0.80 -27.92 18.46
C GLU A 137 1.88 -26.92 18.01
N GLY A 138 1.98 -26.66 16.71
CA GLY A 138 2.94 -25.68 16.18
C GLY A 138 2.52 -24.25 16.47
N LEU A 139 1.21 -24.00 16.42
CA LEU A 139 0.64 -22.69 16.64
C LEU A 139 0.71 -22.27 18.13
N TRP A 140 0.52 -23.22 19.05
CA TRP A 140 0.54 -22.96 20.50
C TRP A 140 1.97 -22.79 21.03
N LYS A 141 2.94 -23.42 20.37
CA LYS A 141 4.37 -23.29 20.70
C LYS A 141 5.04 -22.10 20.01
N TRP A 142 4.31 -21.34 19.19
CA TRP A 142 4.87 -20.20 18.49
C TRP A 142 5.20 -19.08 19.47
N ASP A 143 6.38 -18.49 19.33
CA ASP A 143 6.84 -17.36 20.15
C ASP A 143 6.27 -16.04 19.60
N VAL A 144 5.09 -15.67 20.10
CA VAL A 144 4.37 -14.47 19.66
C VAL A 144 5.14 -13.21 20.05
N GLN A 145 5.35 -12.32 19.09
CA GLN A 145 6.07 -11.06 19.29
C GLN A 145 5.11 -10.00 19.85
N TRP A 146 4.78 -10.13 21.14
CA TRP A 146 3.81 -9.26 21.81
C TRP A 146 4.18 -7.76 21.78
N GLU A 147 5.47 -7.42 21.65
CA GLU A 147 5.94 -6.03 21.49
C GLU A 147 5.42 -5.36 20.22
N HIS A 148 4.97 -6.12 19.23
CA HIS A 148 4.40 -5.65 17.97
C HIS A 148 2.87 -5.82 17.92
N LEU A 149 2.23 -6.17 19.03
CA LEU A 149 0.78 -6.24 19.13
C LEU A 149 0.22 -4.94 19.73
N ASP A 150 -0.01 -3.94 18.88
CA ASP A 150 -0.61 -2.68 19.32
C ASP A 150 -2.10 -2.81 19.63
N ASP A 151 -2.59 -1.97 20.55
CA ASP A 151 -4.02 -1.91 20.89
C ASP A 151 -4.89 -1.52 19.69
N GLY A 152 -4.32 -0.80 18.71
CA GLY A 152 -4.95 -0.51 17.42
C GLY A 152 -5.24 -1.78 16.63
N ILE A 153 -4.29 -2.72 16.54
CA ILE A 153 -4.48 -4.01 15.86
C ILE A 153 -5.58 -4.83 16.55
N ILE A 154 -5.58 -4.84 17.88
CA ILE A 154 -6.61 -5.55 18.66
C ILE A 154 -8.00 -5.01 18.33
N ARG A 155 -8.19 -3.69 18.36
CA ARG A 155 -9.51 -3.07 18.14
C ARG A 155 -9.95 -3.02 16.68
N GLU A 156 -9.04 -2.75 15.76
CA GLU A 156 -9.38 -2.49 14.35
C GLU A 156 -9.34 -3.76 13.49
N LYS A 157 -8.55 -4.77 13.88
CA LYS A 157 -8.38 -6.00 13.07
C LYS A 157 -8.91 -7.24 13.78
N LEU A 158 -8.56 -7.44 15.05
CA LEU A 158 -8.93 -8.68 15.77
C LEU A 158 -10.37 -8.64 16.27
N ARG A 159 -10.81 -7.53 16.88
CA ARG A 159 -12.18 -7.35 17.38
C ARG A 159 -13.27 -7.62 16.32
N PRO A 160 -13.27 -7.00 15.12
CA PRO A 160 -14.31 -7.28 14.13
C PRO A 160 -14.30 -8.73 13.64
N PHE A 161 -13.14 -9.39 13.66
CA PHE A 161 -13.06 -10.82 13.37
C PHE A 161 -13.70 -11.67 14.47
N VAL A 162 -13.41 -11.34 15.74
CA VAL A 162 -13.97 -12.02 16.93
C VAL A 162 -15.48 -11.82 16.99
N GLU A 163 -15.97 -10.59 16.87
CA GLU A 163 -17.41 -10.25 16.80
C GLU A 163 -18.11 -11.07 15.70
N LYS A 164 -17.56 -11.05 14.49
CA LYS A 164 -18.11 -11.82 13.37
C LYS A 164 -18.16 -13.31 13.67
N LYS A 165 -17.13 -13.87 14.31
CA LYS A 165 -17.09 -15.30 14.65
C LYS A 165 -18.07 -15.66 15.75
N ILE A 166 -18.21 -14.83 16.78
CA ILE A 166 -19.19 -15.04 17.85
C ILE A 166 -20.61 -15.05 17.28
N VAL A 167 -20.95 -14.10 16.41
CA VAL A 167 -22.24 -14.08 15.72
C VAL A 167 -22.44 -15.29 14.82
N GLU A 168 -21.38 -15.76 14.13
CA GLU A 168 -21.43 -16.96 13.28
C GLU A 168 -21.71 -18.24 14.10
N TYR A 169 -21.14 -18.35 15.30
CA TYR A 169 -21.28 -19.55 16.13
C TYR A 169 -22.56 -19.55 16.99
N LEU A 170 -22.91 -18.42 17.61
CA LEU A 170 -24.05 -18.33 18.54
C LEU A 170 -25.32 -17.75 17.90
N GLY A 171 -25.21 -17.11 16.72
CA GLY A 171 -26.32 -16.40 16.08
C GLY A 171 -26.67 -15.06 16.75
N VAL A 172 -25.97 -14.70 17.83
CA VAL A 172 -26.17 -13.49 18.61
C VAL A 172 -24.83 -12.77 18.83
N GLN A 173 -24.87 -11.46 18.98
CA GLN A 173 -23.70 -10.66 19.32
C GLN A 173 -23.52 -10.63 20.84
N GLU A 174 -22.47 -11.27 21.33
CA GLU A 174 -22.10 -11.31 22.76
C GLU A 174 -20.87 -10.42 23.00
N GLU A 175 -21.11 -9.12 23.24
CA GLU A 175 -20.02 -8.14 23.46
C GLU A 175 -19.13 -8.50 24.65
N LEU A 176 -19.69 -9.10 25.72
CA LEU A 176 -18.90 -9.53 26.87
C LEU A 176 -17.83 -10.57 26.50
N LEU A 177 -18.16 -11.45 25.54
CA LEU A 177 -17.22 -12.48 25.10
C LEU A 177 -16.12 -11.87 24.21
N VAL A 178 -16.46 -10.85 23.42
CA VAL A 178 -15.47 -10.04 22.67
C VAL A 178 -14.52 -9.35 23.65
N GLU A 179 -15.05 -8.74 24.72
CA GLU A 179 -14.25 -8.07 25.75
C GLU A 179 -13.31 -9.03 26.48
N VAL A 180 -13.76 -10.25 26.79
CA VAL A 180 -12.90 -11.30 27.38
C VAL A 180 -11.72 -11.62 26.47
N VAL A 181 -11.96 -11.79 25.16
CA VAL A 181 -10.89 -12.05 24.19
C VAL A 181 -9.94 -10.87 24.06
N GLU A 182 -10.45 -9.64 23.99
CA GLU A 182 -9.61 -8.43 23.96
C GLU A 182 -8.72 -8.33 25.21
N GLU A 183 -9.30 -8.57 26.39
CA GLU A 183 -8.57 -8.55 27.65
C GLU A 183 -7.51 -9.65 27.71
N HIS A 184 -7.81 -10.85 27.22
CA HIS A 184 -6.87 -11.97 27.16
C HIS A 184 -5.64 -11.63 26.30
N LEU A 185 -5.88 -11.02 25.13
CA LEU A 185 -4.80 -10.58 24.24
C LEU A 185 -3.96 -9.48 24.89
N ARG A 186 -4.57 -8.51 25.58
CA ARG A 186 -3.84 -7.44 26.31
C ARG A 186 -3.00 -7.96 27.47
N LYS A 187 -3.41 -9.07 28.09
CA LYS A 187 -2.65 -9.73 29.17
C LYS A 187 -1.54 -10.64 28.63
N HIS A 188 -1.39 -10.76 27.31
CA HIS A 188 -0.49 -11.72 26.67
C HIS A 188 -0.74 -13.14 27.20
N GLY A 189 -2.01 -13.50 27.37
CA GLY A 189 -2.42 -14.81 27.86
C GLY A 189 -2.00 -15.93 26.91
N ARG A 190 -2.06 -17.19 27.38
CA ARG A 190 -1.68 -18.33 26.56
C ARG A 190 -2.84 -18.78 25.67
N PRO A 191 -2.59 -19.43 24.53
CA PRO A 191 -3.66 -19.90 23.66
C PRO A 191 -4.51 -21.01 24.30
N GLU A 192 -3.95 -21.82 25.20
CA GLU A 192 -4.70 -22.82 25.96
C GLU A 192 -5.73 -22.16 26.88
N ASP A 193 -5.33 -21.11 27.60
CA ASP A 193 -6.19 -20.39 28.53
C ASP A 193 -7.36 -19.74 27.78
N LEU A 194 -7.11 -19.19 26.58
CA LEU A 194 -8.16 -18.64 25.71
C LEU A 194 -9.21 -19.68 25.32
N VAL A 195 -8.76 -20.89 24.96
CA VAL A 195 -9.69 -21.98 24.60
C VAL A 195 -10.59 -22.31 25.77
N GLU A 196 -10.03 -22.41 26.98
CA GLU A 196 -10.81 -22.76 28.17
C GLU A 196 -11.81 -21.66 28.54
N GLU A 197 -11.45 -20.38 28.39
CA GLU A 197 -12.38 -19.26 28.58
C GLU A 197 -13.53 -19.27 27.56
N LEU A 198 -13.23 -19.58 26.29
CA LEU A 198 -14.23 -19.64 25.23
C LEU A 198 -15.09 -20.91 25.27
N ARG A 199 -14.57 -22.03 25.79
CA ARG A 199 -15.27 -23.33 25.87
C ARG A 199 -16.59 -23.25 26.61
N GLY A 200 -16.70 -22.38 27.63
CA GLY A 200 -17.94 -22.22 28.39
C GLY A 200 -19.13 -21.74 27.56
N ALA A 201 -18.88 -21.01 26.46
CA ALA A 201 -19.92 -20.45 25.59
C ALA A 201 -19.97 -21.11 24.21
N LEU A 202 -18.81 -21.49 23.65
CA LEU A 202 -18.68 -22.07 22.31
C LEU A 202 -18.47 -23.58 22.29
N ASP A 203 -18.31 -24.25 23.43
CA ASP A 203 -18.08 -25.70 23.54
C ASP A 203 -17.03 -26.24 22.55
N ASP A 204 -17.42 -27.03 21.55
CA ASP A 204 -16.54 -27.64 20.56
C ASP A 204 -15.93 -26.63 19.57
N GLU A 205 -16.63 -25.52 19.29
CA GLU A 205 -16.16 -24.48 18.35
C GLU A 205 -15.06 -23.58 18.93
N ALA A 206 -14.87 -23.60 20.25
CA ALA A 206 -13.89 -22.75 20.95
C ALA A 206 -12.46 -22.96 20.43
N GLU A 207 -12.07 -24.22 20.21
CA GLU A 207 -10.72 -24.53 19.74
C GLU A 207 -10.50 -24.03 18.29
N ASP A 208 -11.49 -24.19 17.42
CA ASP A 208 -11.40 -23.71 16.04
C ASP A 208 -11.40 -22.19 15.92
N MET A 209 -12.12 -21.51 16.81
CA MET A 209 -12.06 -20.05 16.93
C MET A 209 -10.68 -19.59 17.41
N ALA A 210 -10.17 -20.19 18.49
CA ALA A 210 -8.87 -19.85 19.06
C ALA A 210 -7.73 -20.08 18.05
N LYS A 211 -7.74 -21.19 17.29
CA LYS A 211 -6.72 -21.45 16.25
C LYS A 211 -6.72 -20.35 15.19
N LYS A 212 -7.89 -19.92 14.70
CA LYS A 212 -7.97 -18.86 13.70
C LYS A 212 -7.51 -17.53 14.25
N LEU A 213 -7.92 -17.19 15.48
CA LEU A 213 -7.50 -15.96 16.13
C LEU A 213 -5.99 -15.94 16.34
N TRP A 214 -5.41 -17.03 16.86
CA TRP A 214 -3.97 -17.12 17.10
C TRP A 214 -3.16 -16.98 15.83
N ARG A 215 -3.63 -17.58 14.72
CA ARG A 215 -3.02 -17.41 13.40
C ARG A 215 -3.02 -15.93 12.96
N MET A 216 -4.10 -15.21 13.25
CA MET A 216 -4.17 -13.76 12.97
C MET A 216 -3.22 -12.96 13.86
N VAL A 217 -3.17 -13.24 15.16
CA VAL A 217 -2.24 -12.57 16.10
C VAL A 217 -0.80 -12.73 15.64
N ILE A 218 -0.39 -13.95 15.29
CA ILE A 218 0.96 -14.22 14.79
C ILE A 218 1.20 -13.49 13.47
N PHE A 219 0.23 -13.52 12.55
CA PHE A 219 0.34 -12.83 11.27
C PHE A 219 0.56 -11.33 11.45
N PHE A 220 -0.23 -10.66 12.29
CA PHE A 220 -0.10 -9.22 12.52
C PHE A 220 1.22 -8.87 13.22
N THR A 221 1.58 -9.59 14.28
CA THR A 221 2.83 -9.33 15.01
C THR A 221 4.08 -9.56 14.15
N GLU A 222 4.09 -10.61 13.33
CA GLU A 222 5.20 -10.85 12.39
C GLU A 222 5.18 -9.88 11.20
N SER A 223 4.01 -9.43 10.75
CA SER A 223 3.90 -8.42 9.68
C SER A 223 4.47 -7.08 10.14
N GLU A 224 4.06 -6.61 11.32
CA GLU A 224 4.59 -5.38 11.94
C GLU A 224 6.10 -5.47 12.16
N LYS A 225 6.60 -6.59 12.71
CA LYS A 225 8.03 -6.82 12.89
C LYS A 225 8.83 -6.74 11.59
N ARG A 226 8.26 -7.23 10.49
CA ARG A 226 8.89 -7.23 9.15
C ARG A 226 8.62 -5.92 8.39
N GLY A 227 7.79 -5.03 8.93
CA GLY A 227 7.37 -3.78 8.32
C GLY A 227 6.41 -3.96 7.14
N TYR A 228 5.70 -5.09 7.08
CA TYR A 228 4.67 -5.31 6.06
C TYR A 228 3.38 -4.58 6.44
N PRO A 229 2.68 -3.95 5.47
CA PRO A 229 1.36 -3.37 5.71
C PRO A 229 0.39 -4.47 6.15
N ALA A 230 -0.21 -4.27 7.33
CA ALA A 230 -1.09 -5.22 8.00
C ALA A 230 -2.55 -4.72 8.08
#